data_AF-A0A962V5B2-F1
#
_entry.id   AF-A0A962V5B2-F1
#
_cell.length_a   1.000
_cell.length_b   1.000
_cell.length_c   1.000
_cell.angle_alpha   90.00
_cell.angle_beta   90.00
_cell.angle_gamma   90.00
#
_symmetry.space_group_name_H-M   'P 1'
#
loop_
_entity.id
_entity.type
_entity.pdbx_description
1 polymer ?
#
loop_
_entity_poly.entity_id
_entity_poly.type
_entity_poly.pdbx_seq_one_letter_code
_entity_poly.pdbx_strand_id
1 'polypeptide(L)'
;PEQTELELKKLKTALRTLGGQLERQQIRQAELTQERQHIQREKTAQTEQLALAEQDCQRLCHELGTSPEQAAVASCQLSLQQRLQHGVESIRMAEQLARQQKELLTRISSQRQALDKASEKLHQLNRERERAAQAQQRAGEEAAELDQQLQALQHDLSQELAPYGLSVPEFAALDTLQAELSQRRDEWRKQQAWQQEQEKQKSLLQVGLQAEQTRLEALHKDLEKYRQQHAALAGKLTAVSKKRTALYGDKDPAAEEQKLQNILETAREALTQCQHDYQQRHHEVVHWQREIARLDVSIQQLEQTLTDLEPAFRTQLKACGFGDEADYCAASLKHEQQQALEQQDEALRRRQTELETRRQDTRDRLAQERAKALTEQPREQIQQAFERSAAELKEVQRQLGALQDRLTENSRQQALQHERLQALAAQRQECERWNQLEQLIGSYDGKKFRNFAQGLTFELMVAAANRQLQKMSDRYLLIRDRAQPLELNVIDQYQGGEV
;
A
#
# COMPACT_ATOMS: atom_id res chain seq x y z
N PRO A 1 72.02 68.21 162.01
CA PRO A 1 72.80 67.50 160.97
C PRO A 1 72.80 65.99 161.20
N GLU A 2 72.26 65.31 160.20
CA GLU A 2 72.79 64.05 159.68
C GLU A 2 72.94 62.86 160.66
N GLN A 3 71.93 62.22 161.25
CA GLN A 3 70.53 61.92 160.87
C GLN A 3 70.32 61.25 159.50
N THR A 4 70.96 61.76 158.46
CA THR A 4 70.49 61.68 157.08
C THR A 4 71.64 61.54 156.08
N GLU A 5 72.46 60.51 156.24
CA GLU A 5 72.70 59.58 155.13
C GLU A 5 72.80 58.18 155.75
N LEU A 6 71.72 57.84 156.47
CA LEU A 6 70.39 57.57 155.88
C LEU A 6 70.53 56.47 154.88
N GLU A 7 69.84 55.39 155.18
CA GLU A 7 69.53 54.37 154.21
C GLU A 7 70.64 54.05 153.20
N LEU A 8 71.88 53.92 153.71
CA LEU A 8 73.10 53.46 153.05
C LEU A 8 73.51 51.99 153.39
N LYS A 9 73.75 51.13 152.40
CA LYS A 9 73.42 51.41 151.00
C LYS A 9 71.89 51.52 150.77
N LYS A 10 70.97 51.32 151.73
CA LYS A 10 70.77 50.29 152.79
C LYS A 10 70.08 49.07 152.17
N LEU A 11 69.36 49.29 151.06
CA LEU A 11 68.55 48.29 150.36
C LEU A 11 69.15 47.92 148.97
N LYS A 12 69.93 48.83 148.37
CA LYS A 12 71.25 48.48 147.78
C LYS A 12 72.05 47.84 148.93
N THR A 13 72.91 46.84 148.74
CA THR A 13 73.36 45.97 149.89
C THR A 13 72.22 45.29 150.71
N ALA A 14 70.95 45.38 150.29
CA ALA A 14 69.99 44.28 150.46
C ALA A 14 70.02 43.37 149.22
N LEU A 15 69.54 43.70 148.01
CA LEU A 15 69.17 42.62 147.05
C LEU A 15 70.24 41.62 146.49
N ARG A 16 71.44 42.01 145.99
CA ARG A 16 72.45 41.03 145.46
C ARG A 16 73.43 40.52 146.51
N THR A 17 73.61 41.35 147.52
CA THR A 17 73.91 41.02 148.91
C THR A 17 72.79 40.30 149.65
N LEU A 18 71.63 39.95 149.09
CA LEU A 18 70.64 39.12 149.81
C LEU A 18 70.95 37.68 149.41
N GLY A 19 71.44 37.46 148.18
CA GLY A 19 72.28 36.31 147.83
C GLY A 19 73.59 36.29 148.62
N GLY A 20 74.38 37.38 148.62
CA GLY A 20 75.64 37.45 149.38
C GLY A 20 75.50 37.49 150.92
N GLN A 21 74.36 37.94 151.46
CA GLN A 21 73.96 37.79 152.86
C GLN A 21 73.31 36.43 153.06
N LEU A 22 72.74 35.75 152.06
CA LEU A 22 72.38 34.33 152.21
C LEU A 22 73.66 33.52 152.40
N GLU A 23 74.66 33.68 151.52
CA GLU A 23 75.93 32.95 151.63
C GLU A 23 76.68 33.34 152.92
N ARG A 24 76.74 34.64 153.27
CA ARG A 24 77.32 35.07 154.56
C ARG A 24 76.46 34.73 155.77
N GLN A 25 75.13 34.64 155.69
CA GLN A 25 74.30 34.15 156.80
C GLN A 25 74.23 32.63 156.85
N GLN A 26 74.60 31.91 155.80
CA GLN A 26 74.85 30.46 155.86
C GLN A 26 76.19 30.20 156.54
N ILE A 27 77.24 30.96 156.20
CA ILE A 27 78.53 30.91 156.93
C ILE A 27 78.35 31.41 158.37
N ARG A 28 77.63 32.52 158.60
CA ARG A 28 77.33 33.02 159.95
C ARG A 28 76.30 32.15 160.67
N GLN A 29 75.42 31.40 160.00
CA GLN A 29 74.62 30.35 160.65
C GLN A 29 75.52 29.19 161.06
N ALA A 30 76.48 28.78 160.24
CA ALA A 30 77.44 27.75 160.60
C ALA A 30 78.29 28.19 161.81
N GLU A 31 78.87 29.40 161.76
CA GLU A 31 79.58 30.04 162.87
C GLU A 31 78.68 30.24 164.08
N LEU A 32 77.42 30.72 163.95
CA LEU A 32 76.49 30.83 165.08
C LEU A 32 75.92 29.49 165.53
N THR A 33 75.98 28.41 164.75
CA THR A 33 75.73 27.06 165.29
C THR A 33 76.96 26.52 166.00
N GLN A 34 78.17 26.90 165.59
CA GLN A 34 79.39 26.62 166.36
C GLN A 34 79.47 27.46 167.64
N GLU A 35 79.22 28.76 167.60
CA GLU A 35 79.12 29.66 168.77
C GLU A 35 77.89 29.32 169.61
N ARG A 36 76.74 28.91 169.04
CA ARG A 36 75.63 28.42 169.87
C ARG A 36 75.98 27.07 170.47
N GLN A 37 76.71 26.17 169.81
CA GLN A 37 77.26 24.97 170.45
C GLN A 37 78.34 25.31 171.49
N HIS A 38 79.14 26.35 171.29
CA HIS A 38 80.15 26.84 172.21
C HIS A 38 79.49 27.46 173.45
N ILE A 39 78.48 28.32 173.26
CA ILE A 39 77.66 28.93 174.31
C ILE A 39 76.72 27.89 174.94
N GLN A 40 76.31 26.82 174.25
CA GLN A 40 75.61 25.70 174.91
C GLN A 40 76.58 24.94 175.81
N ARG A 41 77.83 24.74 175.39
CA ARG A 41 78.92 24.13 176.18
C ARG A 41 79.38 25.01 177.34
N GLU A 42 79.52 26.32 177.13
CA GLU A 42 79.83 27.32 178.15
C GLU A 42 78.63 27.52 179.08
N LYS A 43 77.39 27.43 178.60
CA LYS A 43 76.21 27.43 179.47
C LYS A 43 76.16 26.17 180.32
N THR A 44 76.45 24.98 179.78
CA THR A 44 76.55 23.76 180.61
C THR A 44 77.71 23.84 181.60
N ALA A 45 78.88 24.30 181.17
CA ALA A 45 80.05 24.48 182.04
C ALA A 45 79.84 25.59 183.08
N GLN A 46 79.12 26.67 182.76
CA GLN A 46 78.75 27.71 183.72
C GLN A 46 77.63 27.24 184.65
N THR A 47 76.71 26.36 184.24
CA THR A 47 75.78 25.74 185.21
C THR A 47 76.48 24.73 186.13
N GLU A 48 77.51 24.02 185.66
CA GLU A 48 78.36 23.18 186.51
C GLU A 48 79.24 24.02 187.45
N GLN A 49 79.82 25.13 186.97
CA GLN A 49 80.54 26.08 187.81
C GLN A 49 79.62 26.84 188.78
N LEU A 50 78.37 27.10 188.43
CA LEU A 50 77.38 27.69 189.37
C LEU A 50 77.06 26.69 190.48
N ALA A 51 76.88 25.41 190.16
CA ALA A 51 76.65 24.36 191.16
C ALA A 51 77.86 24.16 192.09
N LEU A 52 79.09 24.24 191.56
CA LEU A 52 80.32 24.23 192.36
C LEU A 52 80.46 25.50 193.23
N ALA A 53 80.14 26.68 192.69
CA ALA A 53 80.20 27.94 193.43
C ALA A 53 79.11 28.04 194.52
N GLU A 54 77.92 27.47 194.29
CA GLU A 54 76.89 27.32 195.33
C GLU A 54 77.35 26.38 196.45
N GLN A 55 78.14 25.35 196.13
CA GLN A 55 78.71 24.41 197.09
C GLN A 55 79.88 25.03 197.91
N ASP A 56 80.72 25.86 197.29
CA ASP A 56 81.81 26.58 197.98
C ASP A 56 81.31 27.80 198.79
N CYS A 57 80.30 28.53 198.32
CA CYS A 57 79.63 29.59 199.10
C CYS A 57 78.90 29.05 200.34
N GLN A 58 78.43 27.80 200.32
CA GLN A 58 77.90 27.13 201.51
C GLN A 58 78.99 26.72 202.51
N ARG A 59 80.26 26.56 202.06
CA ARG A 59 81.37 26.13 202.91
C ARG A 59 82.09 27.25 203.66
N LEU A 60 82.07 28.48 203.13
CA LEU A 60 82.80 29.63 203.69
C LEU A 60 81.98 30.56 204.60
N CYS A 61 80.65 30.37 204.69
CA CYS A 61 79.78 31.22 205.54
C CYS A 61 79.41 30.62 206.92
N HIS A 62 79.95 29.47 207.32
CA HIS A 62 79.65 28.88 208.64
C HIS A 62 80.73 29.08 209.72
N GLU A 63 81.93 29.56 209.39
CA GLU A 63 83.03 29.71 210.39
C GLU A 63 83.08 31.08 211.10
N LEU A 64 82.41 32.12 210.60
CA LEU A 64 82.42 33.46 211.20
C LEU A 64 81.01 34.05 211.30
N GLY A 65 80.27 33.62 212.33
CA GLY A 65 78.92 34.13 212.58
C GLY A 65 78.91 35.59 213.02
N THR A 66 78.13 36.44 212.34
CA THR A 66 77.49 37.61 212.95
C THR A 66 76.29 38.06 212.12
N SER A 67 75.17 38.22 212.83
CA SER A 67 74.00 39.03 212.46
C SER A 67 74.00 40.22 213.46
N PRO A 68 73.37 41.39 213.23
CA PRO A 68 72.37 41.66 212.19
C PRO A 68 72.51 42.98 211.40
N GLU A 69 71.69 43.06 210.34
CA GLU A 69 70.87 44.22 209.95
C GLU A 69 71.37 45.43 209.11
N GLN A 70 70.48 45.75 208.15
CA GLN A 70 70.18 47.04 207.51
C GLN A 70 71.04 47.56 206.33
N ALA A 71 70.32 48.24 205.42
CA ALA A 71 70.73 49.03 204.25
C ALA A 71 71.32 48.29 203.01
N ALA A 72 70.46 48.03 202.00
CA ALA A 72 70.59 48.52 200.60
C ALA A 72 69.62 47.87 199.57
N VAL A 73 68.37 47.58 199.94
CA VAL A 73 67.36 46.96 199.04
C VAL A 73 66.68 48.02 198.15
N ALA A 74 67.43 48.66 197.23
CA ALA A 74 66.88 49.75 196.40
C ALA A 74 67.36 49.84 194.93
N SER A 75 68.49 49.23 194.55
CA SER A 75 69.08 49.45 193.20
C SER A 75 68.74 48.38 192.14
N CYS A 76 68.23 47.20 192.52
CA CYS A 76 68.09 46.06 191.59
C CYS A 76 66.67 45.78 191.04
N GLN A 77 65.63 46.53 191.42
CA GLN A 77 64.26 46.24 190.93
C GLN A 77 63.90 46.90 189.59
N LEU A 78 64.58 47.98 189.17
CA LEU A 78 64.29 48.64 187.89
C LEU A 78 64.88 47.91 186.66
N SER A 79 65.99 47.19 186.82
CA SER A 79 66.72 46.59 185.68
C SER A 79 66.08 45.32 185.12
N LEU A 80 65.21 44.65 185.89
CA LEU A 80 64.57 43.40 185.46
C LEU A 80 63.30 43.62 184.60
N GLN A 81 62.51 44.66 184.87
CA GLN A 81 61.27 44.92 184.12
C GLN A 81 61.53 45.33 182.66
N GLN A 82 62.57 46.13 182.40
CA GLN A 82 62.90 46.58 181.04
C GLN A 82 63.35 45.43 180.13
N ARG A 83 63.98 44.39 180.68
CA ARG A 83 64.46 43.23 179.89
C ARG A 83 63.36 42.29 179.43
N LEU A 84 62.20 42.26 180.10
CA LEU A 84 61.09 41.37 179.75
C LEU A 84 60.21 41.93 178.62
N GLN A 85 59.97 43.25 178.57
CA GLN A 85 59.18 43.86 177.49
C GLN A 85 59.88 43.73 176.12
N HIS A 86 61.21 43.91 176.08
CA HIS A 86 61.98 43.86 174.83
C HIS A 86 61.97 42.46 174.18
N GLY A 87 61.83 41.38 174.97
CA GLY A 87 61.74 40.01 174.46
C GLY A 87 60.45 39.76 173.66
N VAL A 88 59.31 40.28 174.12
CA VAL A 88 57.99 40.03 173.50
C VAL A 88 57.86 40.70 172.13
N GLU A 89 58.43 41.89 171.96
CA GLU A 89 58.43 42.61 170.68
C GLU A 89 59.27 41.89 169.61
N SER A 90 60.41 41.32 169.99
CA SER A 90 61.29 40.58 169.07
C SER A 90 60.60 39.35 168.44
N ILE A 91 59.71 38.67 169.18
CA ILE A 91 58.97 37.50 168.70
C ILE A 91 57.89 37.92 167.70
N ARG A 92 57.16 39.01 167.98
CA ARG A 92 56.07 39.51 167.13
C ARG A 92 56.55 39.94 165.74
N MET A 93 57.77 40.48 165.67
CA MET A 93 58.40 40.90 164.41
C MET A 93 58.81 39.71 163.53
N ALA A 94 59.22 38.58 164.13
CA ALA A 94 59.57 37.36 163.40
C ALA A 94 58.35 36.71 162.71
N GLU A 95 57.17 36.75 163.33
CA GLU A 95 55.94 36.17 162.75
C GLU A 95 55.42 36.92 161.51
N GLN A 96 55.56 38.25 161.46
CA GLN A 96 55.16 39.03 160.29
C GLN A 96 56.03 38.73 159.07
N LEU A 97 57.35 38.58 159.26
CA LEU A 97 58.28 38.22 158.18
C LEU A 97 57.99 36.82 157.61
N ALA A 98 57.64 35.85 158.46
CA ALA A 98 57.27 34.51 158.03
C ALA A 98 56.00 34.49 157.16
N ARG A 99 55.02 35.38 157.40
CA ARG A 99 53.82 35.48 156.57
C ARG A 99 54.12 36.03 155.17
N GLN A 100 54.91 37.10 155.08
CA GLN A 100 55.30 37.71 153.78
C GLN A 100 56.09 36.73 152.89
N GLN A 101 56.94 35.89 153.48
CA GLN A 101 57.70 34.89 152.75
C GLN A 101 56.79 33.82 152.08
N LYS A 102 55.65 33.50 152.70
CA LYS A 102 54.71 32.47 152.21
C LYS A 102 53.87 32.94 151.00
N GLU A 103 53.50 34.22 150.95
CA GLU A 103 52.75 34.82 149.82
C GLU A 103 53.62 35.00 148.56
N LEU A 104 54.92 35.24 148.72
CA LEU A 104 55.84 35.33 147.58
C LEU A 104 56.04 33.95 146.91
N LEU A 105 56.09 32.87 147.70
CA LEU A 105 56.21 31.51 147.18
C LEU A 105 55.01 31.06 146.33
N THR A 106 53.77 31.44 146.70
CA THR A 106 52.57 31.10 145.92
C THR A 106 52.42 31.91 144.62
N ARG A 107 52.97 33.13 144.56
CA ARG A 107 53.11 33.88 143.29
C ARG A 107 54.14 33.26 142.35
N ILE A 108 55.25 32.74 142.87
CA ILE A 108 56.27 32.09 142.05
C ILE A 108 55.77 30.75 141.47
N SER A 109 55.01 29.96 142.23
CA SER A 109 54.47 28.69 141.73
C SER A 109 53.39 28.88 140.65
N SER A 110 52.50 29.86 140.79
CA SER A 110 51.48 30.15 139.77
C SER A 110 52.06 30.70 138.47
N GLN A 111 53.11 31.53 138.52
CA GLN A 111 53.82 31.96 137.31
C GLN A 111 54.55 30.83 136.59
N ARG A 112 55.11 29.84 137.31
CA ARG A 112 55.72 28.65 136.69
C ARG A 112 54.70 27.82 135.91
N GLN A 113 53.54 27.50 136.51
CA GLN A 113 52.48 26.74 135.81
C GLN A 113 51.93 27.46 134.56
N ALA A 114 51.92 28.80 134.54
CA ALA A 114 51.56 29.56 133.35
C ALA A 114 52.63 29.45 132.24
N LEU A 115 53.91 29.43 132.60
CA LEU A 115 55.03 29.26 131.67
C LEU A 115 55.03 27.85 131.04
N ASP A 116 54.80 26.81 131.84
CA ASP A 116 54.78 25.42 131.38
C ASP A 116 53.67 25.21 130.33
N LYS A 117 52.44 25.68 130.61
CA LYS A 117 51.32 25.64 129.65
C LYS A 117 51.57 26.43 128.37
N ALA A 118 52.30 27.55 128.45
CA ALA A 118 52.70 28.31 127.27
C ALA A 118 53.73 27.54 126.43
N SER A 119 54.70 26.86 127.07
CA SER A 119 55.71 26.05 126.39
C SER A 119 55.11 24.83 125.69
N GLU A 120 54.18 24.12 126.33
CA GLU A 120 53.45 22.99 125.72
C GLU A 120 52.71 23.41 124.45
N LYS A 121 52.01 24.56 124.48
CA LYS A 121 51.27 25.07 123.34
C LYS A 121 52.19 25.56 122.20
N LEU A 122 53.36 26.09 122.53
CA LEU A 122 54.40 26.45 121.54
C LEU A 122 54.98 25.20 120.86
N HIS A 123 55.22 24.11 121.62
CA HIS A 123 55.63 22.82 121.06
C HIS A 123 54.56 22.19 120.14
N GLN A 124 53.27 22.34 120.45
CA GLN A 124 52.18 21.89 119.56
C GLN A 124 52.19 22.66 118.23
N LEU A 125 52.22 23.99 118.27
CA LEU A 125 52.24 24.84 117.07
C LEU A 125 53.49 24.61 116.20
N ASN A 126 54.66 24.34 116.80
CA ASN A 126 55.86 23.99 116.03
C ASN A 126 55.69 22.66 115.28
N ARG A 127 55.10 21.63 115.89
CA ARG A 127 54.82 20.34 115.21
C ARG A 127 53.82 20.49 114.06
N GLU A 128 52.83 21.37 114.20
CA GLU A 128 51.90 21.69 113.12
C GLU A 128 52.60 22.44 111.98
N ARG A 129 53.48 23.40 112.29
CA ARG A 129 54.29 24.12 111.29
C ARG A 129 55.25 23.18 110.53
N GLU A 130 55.89 22.24 111.22
CA GLU A 130 56.77 21.23 110.61
C GLU A 130 55.99 20.30 109.66
N ARG A 131 54.79 19.85 110.05
CA ARG A 131 53.91 19.06 109.18
C ARG A 131 53.46 19.84 107.95
N ALA A 132 53.08 21.10 108.11
CA ALA A 132 52.69 21.96 106.99
C ALA A 132 53.86 22.20 106.01
N ALA A 133 55.07 22.42 106.52
CA ALA A 133 56.27 22.57 105.70
C ALA A 133 56.60 21.27 104.93
N GLN A 134 56.50 20.10 105.56
CA GLN A 134 56.69 18.81 104.89
C GLN A 134 55.62 18.54 103.82
N ALA A 135 54.36 18.92 104.05
CA ALA A 135 53.30 18.81 103.07
C ALA A 135 53.52 19.76 101.87
N GLN A 136 53.96 20.99 102.12
CA GLN A 136 54.31 21.94 101.06
C GLN A 136 55.51 21.45 100.24
N GLN A 137 56.52 20.86 100.88
CA GLN A 137 57.67 20.27 100.19
C GLN A 137 57.24 19.13 99.27
N ARG A 138 56.45 18.17 99.76
CA ARG A 138 55.94 17.05 98.95
C ARG A 138 55.10 17.51 97.77
N ALA A 139 54.19 18.46 97.97
CA ALA A 139 53.40 19.03 96.89
C ALA A 139 54.27 19.76 95.84
N GLY A 140 55.41 20.35 96.26
CA GLY A 140 56.40 20.93 95.36
C GLY A 140 57.22 19.88 94.59
N GLU A 141 57.58 18.77 95.25
CA GLU A 141 58.25 17.62 94.62
C GLU A 141 57.32 16.93 93.61
N GLU A 142 56.06 16.64 93.97
CA GLU A 142 55.03 16.09 93.08
C GLU A 142 54.74 17.02 91.89
N ALA A 143 54.66 18.34 92.11
CA ALA A 143 54.48 19.31 91.03
C ALA A 143 55.69 19.36 90.07
N ALA A 144 56.92 19.23 90.60
CA ALA A 144 58.13 19.18 89.78
C ALA A 144 58.26 17.87 88.99
N GLU A 145 57.87 16.72 89.56
CA GLU A 145 57.79 15.44 88.84
C GLU A 145 56.76 15.49 87.71
N LEU A 146 55.58 16.07 87.96
CA LEU A 146 54.55 16.24 86.93
C LEU A 146 54.98 17.21 85.82
N ASP A 147 55.66 18.30 86.14
CA ASP A 147 56.20 19.24 85.14
C ASP A 147 57.31 18.59 84.29
N GLN A 148 58.19 17.79 84.90
CA GLN A 148 59.18 16.99 84.15
C GLN A 148 58.51 15.95 83.23
N GLN A 149 57.46 15.27 83.68
CA GLN A 149 56.70 14.33 82.85
C GLN A 149 56.00 15.03 81.69
N LEU A 150 55.42 16.22 81.91
CA LEU A 150 54.81 17.04 80.86
C LEU A 150 55.85 17.50 79.83
N GLN A 151 57.02 17.97 80.27
CA GLN A 151 58.12 18.36 79.38
C GLN A 151 58.65 17.18 78.56
N ALA A 152 58.78 15.99 79.16
CA ALA A 152 59.16 14.77 78.45
C ALA A 152 58.14 14.39 77.37
N LEU A 153 56.84 14.37 77.70
CA LEU A 153 55.76 14.06 76.75
C LEU A 153 55.66 15.09 75.61
N GLN A 154 55.87 16.39 75.91
CA GLN A 154 55.96 17.42 74.87
C GLN A 154 57.17 17.21 73.96
N HIS A 155 58.31 16.80 74.52
CA HIS A 155 59.51 16.51 73.75
C HIS A 155 59.32 15.31 72.81
N ASP A 156 58.80 14.20 73.32
CA ASP A 156 58.53 13.00 72.53
C ASP A 156 57.52 13.28 71.39
N LEU A 157 56.42 13.99 71.71
CA LEU A 157 55.44 14.42 70.70
C LEU A 157 56.07 15.33 69.63
N SER A 158 57.02 16.19 70.02
CA SER A 158 57.75 17.03 69.06
C SER A 158 58.70 16.23 68.17
N GLN A 159 59.30 15.15 68.66
CA GLN A 159 60.14 14.26 67.85
C GLN A 159 59.31 13.46 66.84
N GLU A 160 58.12 12.96 67.21
CA GLU A 160 57.26 12.22 66.29
C GLU A 160 56.65 13.13 65.19
N LEU A 161 56.42 14.41 65.48
CA LEU A 161 55.84 15.38 64.54
C LEU A 161 56.88 16.10 63.66
N ALA A 162 58.14 16.19 64.08
CA ALA A 162 59.21 16.84 63.33
C ALA A 162 59.39 16.32 61.89
N PRO A 163 59.33 15.00 61.59
CA PRO A 163 59.39 14.48 60.21
C PRO A 163 58.26 14.99 59.30
N TYR A 164 57.13 15.40 59.87
CA TYR A 164 55.96 15.93 59.16
C TYR A 164 55.93 17.46 59.10
N GLY A 165 56.99 18.13 59.60
CA GLY A 165 57.14 19.59 59.57
C GLY A 165 56.21 20.33 60.52
N LEU A 166 55.75 19.68 61.60
CA LEU A 166 54.81 20.26 62.58
C LEU A 166 55.50 20.44 63.93
N SER A 167 55.40 21.64 64.50
CA SER A 167 55.80 21.94 65.88
C SER A 167 54.62 21.77 66.83
N VAL A 168 54.83 21.16 68.00
CA VAL A 168 53.82 21.07 69.06
C VAL A 168 53.44 22.48 69.54
N PRO A 169 52.19 22.94 69.35
CA PRO A 169 51.70 24.15 69.99
C PRO A 169 51.36 23.89 71.46
N GLU A 170 51.06 24.95 72.22
CA GLU A 170 50.65 24.83 73.63
C GLU A 170 49.52 23.81 73.83
N PHE A 171 49.44 23.18 75.02
CA PHE A 171 48.51 22.09 75.33
C PHE A 171 47.04 22.34 74.92
N ALA A 172 46.60 23.61 74.95
CA ALA A 172 45.26 24.03 74.54
C ALA A 172 44.95 23.85 73.03
N ALA A 173 45.96 23.64 72.19
CA ALA A 173 45.85 23.49 70.74
C ALA A 173 46.08 22.05 70.25
N LEU A 174 46.15 21.07 71.16
CA LEU A 174 46.29 19.66 70.81
C LEU A 174 45.06 19.12 70.06
N ASP A 175 43.84 19.52 70.45
CA ASP A 175 42.60 19.12 69.77
C ASP A 175 42.54 19.65 68.33
N THR A 176 42.98 20.90 68.10
CA THR A 176 43.06 21.49 66.75
C THR A 176 44.13 20.81 65.90
N LEU A 177 45.29 20.50 66.48
CA LEU A 177 46.36 19.75 65.80
C LEU A 177 45.89 18.32 65.42
N GLN A 178 45.16 17.65 66.31
CA GLN A 178 44.58 16.33 66.05
C GLN A 178 43.53 16.38 64.92
N ALA A 179 42.72 17.45 64.87
CA ALA A 179 41.76 17.67 63.78
C ALA A 179 42.47 17.89 62.44
N GLU A 180 43.50 18.75 62.38
CA GLU A 180 44.31 19.00 61.19
C GLU A 180 45.04 17.73 60.69
N LEU A 181 45.65 16.97 61.59
CA LEU A 181 46.29 15.69 61.29
C LEU A 181 45.28 14.65 60.77
N SER A 182 44.08 14.62 61.35
CA SER A 182 42.99 13.74 60.89
C SER A 182 42.49 14.13 59.51
N GLN A 183 42.34 15.43 59.23
CA GLN A 183 41.99 15.94 57.91
C GLN A 183 43.07 15.60 56.87
N ARG A 184 44.35 15.87 57.15
CA ARG A 184 45.48 15.50 56.28
C ARG A 184 45.51 14.00 55.98
N ARG A 185 45.30 13.14 56.99
CA ARG A 185 45.19 11.69 56.83
C ARG A 185 44.06 11.30 55.87
N ASP A 186 42.88 11.91 56.03
CA ASP A 186 41.71 11.54 55.24
C ASP A 186 41.75 12.14 53.82
N GLU A 187 42.41 13.28 53.62
CA GLU A 187 42.79 13.81 52.30
C GLU A 187 43.82 12.90 51.60
N TRP A 188 44.87 12.47 52.31
CA TRP A 188 45.85 11.52 51.77
C TRP A 188 45.19 10.18 51.40
N ARG A 189 44.28 9.64 52.22
CA ARG A 189 43.50 8.43 51.91
C ARG A 189 42.65 8.60 50.65
N LYS A 190 42.00 9.76 50.47
CA LYS A 190 41.24 10.08 49.24
C LYS A 190 42.17 10.13 48.02
N GLN A 191 43.33 10.78 48.13
CA GLN A 191 44.33 10.85 47.06
C GLN A 191 44.90 9.47 46.71
N GLN A 192 45.20 8.62 47.70
CA GLN A 192 45.69 7.26 47.48
C GLN A 192 44.63 6.39 46.79
N ALA A 193 43.37 6.46 47.21
CA ALA A 193 42.27 5.75 46.55
C ALA A 193 42.06 6.23 45.11
N TRP A 194 42.16 7.54 44.87
CA TRP A 194 42.08 8.12 43.53
C TRP A 194 43.26 7.68 42.64
N GLN A 195 44.49 7.67 43.17
CA GLN A 195 45.66 7.16 42.45
C GLN A 195 45.48 5.69 42.05
N GLN A 196 45.06 4.82 42.97
CA GLN A 196 44.80 3.40 42.67
C GLN A 196 43.74 3.23 41.57
N GLU A 197 42.70 4.07 41.57
CA GLU A 197 41.68 4.04 40.53
C GLU A 197 42.20 4.54 39.18
N GLN A 198 43.04 5.58 39.14
CA GLN A 198 43.73 6.02 37.92
C GLN A 198 44.72 4.97 37.39
N GLU A 199 45.41 4.23 38.25
CA GLU A 199 46.29 3.12 37.85
C GLU A 199 45.50 1.94 37.24
N LYS A 200 44.32 1.61 37.80
CA LYS A 200 43.39 0.65 37.18
C LYS A 200 42.90 1.13 35.81
N GLN A 201 42.46 2.39 35.71
CA GLN A 201 41.99 2.94 34.43
C GLN A 201 43.11 2.95 33.38
N LYS A 202 44.34 3.32 33.76
CA LYS A 202 45.52 3.26 32.90
C LYS A 202 45.82 1.84 32.41
N SER A 203 45.81 0.85 33.30
CA SER A 203 46.07 -0.56 32.94
C SER A 203 44.97 -1.15 32.05
N LEU A 204 43.70 -0.83 32.30
CA LEU A 204 42.58 -1.20 31.43
C LEU A 204 42.74 -0.60 30.02
N LEU A 205 43.05 0.70 29.92
CA LEU A 205 43.31 1.36 28.64
C LEU A 205 44.53 0.78 27.92
N GLN A 206 45.58 0.40 28.66
CA GLN A 206 46.79 -0.21 28.11
C GLN A 206 46.52 -1.61 27.53
N VAL A 207 45.70 -2.43 28.19
CA VAL A 207 45.22 -3.72 27.65
C VAL A 207 44.34 -3.51 26.41
N GLY A 208 43.43 -2.53 26.44
CA GLY A 208 42.60 -2.19 25.29
C GLY A 208 43.42 -1.74 24.07
N LEU A 209 44.47 -0.93 24.29
CA LEU A 209 45.39 -0.50 23.23
C LEU A 209 46.15 -1.68 22.62
N GLN A 210 46.64 -2.61 23.44
CA GLN A 210 47.32 -3.82 22.95
C GLN A 210 46.39 -4.74 22.14
N ALA A 211 45.11 -4.85 22.54
CA ALA A 211 44.10 -5.60 21.79
C ALA A 211 43.84 -4.98 20.40
N GLU A 212 43.70 -3.65 20.30
CA GLU A 212 43.52 -3.00 19.00
C GLU A 212 44.80 -2.99 18.15
N GLN A 213 46.00 -2.91 18.75
CA GLN A 213 47.27 -3.07 18.03
C GLN A 213 47.39 -4.45 17.38
N THR A 214 47.17 -5.53 18.14
CA THR A 214 47.21 -6.90 17.62
C THR A 214 46.13 -7.16 16.56
N ARG A 215 44.96 -6.55 16.70
CA ARG A 215 43.89 -6.58 15.69
C ARG A 215 44.29 -5.86 14.40
N LEU A 216 44.93 -4.69 14.49
CA LEU A 216 45.44 -3.95 13.33
C LEU A 216 46.53 -4.73 12.59
N GLU A 217 47.44 -5.38 13.31
CA GLU A 217 48.47 -6.25 12.70
C GLU A 217 47.86 -7.45 11.97
N ALA A 218 46.82 -8.08 12.54
CA ALA A 218 46.10 -9.17 11.88
C ALA A 218 45.40 -8.68 10.59
N LEU A 219 44.69 -7.56 10.65
CA LEU A 219 44.04 -6.94 9.48
C LEU A 219 45.04 -6.55 8.40
N HIS A 220 46.25 -6.09 8.77
CA HIS A 220 47.29 -5.76 7.80
C HIS A 220 47.78 -7.00 7.05
N LYS A 221 48.03 -8.12 7.75
CA LYS A 221 48.43 -9.40 7.16
C LYS A 221 47.36 -9.95 6.20
N ASP A 222 46.08 -9.84 6.58
CA ASP A 222 44.98 -10.25 5.70
C ASP A 222 44.88 -9.36 4.44
N LEU A 223 45.04 -8.03 4.58
CA LEU A 223 45.08 -7.12 3.43
C LEU A 223 46.25 -7.42 2.48
N GLU A 224 47.44 -7.72 2.98
CA GLU A 224 48.58 -8.14 2.16
C GLU A 224 48.30 -9.46 1.41
N LYS A 225 47.73 -10.45 2.11
CA LYS A 225 47.31 -11.73 1.51
C LYS A 225 46.29 -11.53 0.39
N TYR A 226 45.27 -10.69 0.59
CA TYR A 226 44.29 -10.39 -0.47
C TYR A 226 44.91 -9.62 -1.64
N ARG A 227 45.84 -8.68 -1.40
CA ARG A 227 46.59 -8.00 -2.46
C ARG A 227 47.43 -8.97 -3.29
N GLN A 228 48.12 -9.92 -2.66
CA GLN A 228 48.88 -10.96 -3.35
C GLN A 228 47.96 -11.88 -4.18
N GLN A 229 46.82 -12.31 -3.63
CA GLN A 229 45.83 -13.11 -4.36
C GLN A 229 45.26 -12.36 -5.57
N HIS A 230 44.90 -11.08 -5.41
CA HIS A 230 44.41 -10.25 -6.51
C HIS A 230 45.48 -10.07 -7.60
N ALA A 231 46.74 -9.79 -7.23
CA ALA A 231 47.84 -9.68 -8.17
C ALA A 231 48.08 -11.01 -8.93
N ALA A 232 48.03 -12.15 -8.25
CA ALA A 232 48.15 -13.47 -8.86
C ALA A 232 46.99 -13.79 -9.81
N LEU A 233 45.75 -13.43 -9.45
CA LEU A 233 44.57 -13.60 -10.31
C LEU A 233 44.61 -12.67 -11.53
N ALA A 234 45.02 -11.41 -11.36
CA ALA A 234 45.23 -10.48 -12.48
C ALA A 234 46.36 -10.96 -13.41
N GLY A 235 47.45 -11.51 -12.86
CA GLY A 235 48.50 -12.17 -13.63
C GLY A 235 48.00 -13.39 -14.43
N LYS A 236 47.17 -14.24 -13.81
CA LYS A 236 46.52 -15.37 -14.49
C LYS A 236 45.56 -14.90 -15.59
N LEU A 237 44.71 -13.90 -15.31
CA LEU A 237 43.74 -13.37 -16.26
C LEU A 237 44.42 -12.69 -17.45
N THR A 238 45.48 -11.90 -17.22
CA THR A 238 46.28 -11.32 -18.32
C THR A 238 47.01 -12.39 -19.13
N ALA A 239 47.55 -13.44 -18.49
CA ALA A 239 48.17 -14.56 -19.21
C ALA A 239 47.16 -15.37 -20.04
N VAL A 240 45.97 -15.68 -19.49
CA VAL A 240 44.90 -16.38 -20.21
C VAL A 240 44.33 -15.52 -21.32
N SER A 241 44.13 -14.21 -21.10
CA SER A 241 43.69 -13.27 -22.13
C SER A 241 44.71 -13.13 -23.27
N LYS A 242 46.01 -13.05 -22.95
CA LYS A 242 47.09 -13.10 -23.95
C LYS A 242 47.12 -14.42 -24.73
N LYS A 243 46.86 -15.56 -24.09
CA LYS A 243 46.72 -16.86 -24.79
C LYS A 243 45.49 -16.89 -25.69
N ARG A 244 44.34 -16.39 -25.22
CA ARG A 244 43.09 -16.28 -26.02
C ARG A 244 43.30 -15.41 -27.26
N THR A 245 43.86 -14.22 -27.09
CA THR A 245 44.16 -13.29 -28.20
C THR A 245 45.21 -13.85 -29.16
N ALA A 246 46.21 -14.58 -28.68
CA ALA A 246 47.18 -15.25 -29.55
C ALA A 246 46.58 -16.42 -30.36
N LEU A 247 45.61 -17.16 -29.81
CA LEU A 247 44.98 -18.30 -30.47
C LEU A 247 43.82 -17.92 -31.40
N TYR A 248 43.07 -16.86 -31.07
CA TYR A 248 41.80 -16.54 -31.74
C TYR A 248 41.57 -15.04 -31.99
N GLY A 249 42.57 -14.20 -31.70
CA GLY A 249 42.48 -12.75 -31.87
C GLY A 249 41.36 -12.11 -31.05
N ASP A 250 40.72 -11.11 -31.63
CA ASP A 250 39.59 -10.39 -31.03
C ASP A 250 38.22 -10.96 -31.46
N LYS A 251 38.20 -12.13 -32.09
CA LYS A 251 36.96 -12.84 -32.38
C LYS A 251 36.30 -13.33 -31.09
N ASP A 252 34.99 -13.17 -31.00
CA ASP A 252 34.16 -13.84 -30.00
C ASP A 252 33.93 -15.31 -30.42
N PRO A 253 34.32 -16.29 -29.60
CA PRO A 253 34.07 -17.71 -29.88
C PRO A 253 32.59 -18.03 -30.07
N ALA A 254 31.68 -17.41 -29.30
CA ALA A 254 30.26 -17.71 -29.38
C ALA A 254 29.66 -17.23 -30.73
N ALA A 255 29.98 -16.00 -31.13
CA ALA A 255 29.55 -15.47 -32.42
C ALA A 255 30.14 -16.24 -33.63
N GLU A 256 31.37 -16.73 -33.55
CA GLU A 256 31.96 -17.51 -34.66
C GLU A 256 31.44 -18.95 -34.68
N GLU A 257 31.21 -19.58 -33.52
CA GLU A 257 30.55 -20.88 -33.42
C GLU A 257 29.15 -20.82 -34.03
N GLN A 258 28.34 -19.82 -33.68
CA GLN A 258 26.99 -19.65 -34.24
C GLN A 258 27.01 -19.43 -35.76
N LYS A 259 27.97 -18.66 -36.31
CA LYS A 259 28.15 -18.53 -37.77
C LYS A 259 28.47 -19.88 -38.41
N LEU A 260 29.38 -20.67 -37.83
CA LEU A 260 29.76 -21.97 -38.35
C LEU A 260 28.60 -22.98 -38.26
N GLN A 261 27.79 -22.94 -37.20
CA GLN A 261 26.55 -23.71 -37.10
C GLN A 261 25.57 -23.34 -38.21
N ASN A 262 25.29 -22.05 -38.44
CA ASN A 262 24.42 -21.59 -39.53
C ASN A 262 24.94 -22.01 -40.93
N ILE A 263 26.27 -21.98 -41.15
CA ILE A 263 26.89 -22.45 -42.40
C ILE A 263 26.73 -23.97 -42.54
N LEU A 264 26.86 -24.75 -41.46
CA LEU A 264 26.65 -26.20 -41.47
C LEU A 264 25.17 -26.56 -41.69
N GLU A 265 24.23 -25.80 -41.13
CA GLU A 265 22.79 -25.99 -41.33
C GLU A 265 22.39 -25.70 -42.77
N THR A 266 22.75 -24.54 -43.32
CA THR A 266 22.50 -24.21 -44.73
C THR A 266 23.17 -25.19 -45.70
N ALA A 267 24.38 -25.67 -45.40
CA ALA A 267 25.03 -26.72 -46.20
C ALA A 267 24.33 -28.09 -46.10
N ARG A 268 23.74 -28.44 -44.94
CA ARG A 268 22.94 -29.66 -44.75
C ARG A 268 21.61 -29.57 -45.50
N GLU A 269 20.94 -28.43 -45.46
CA GLU A 269 19.70 -28.17 -46.21
C GLU A 269 19.94 -28.24 -47.73
N ALA A 270 21.04 -27.63 -48.21
CA ALA A 270 21.43 -27.76 -49.62
C ALA A 270 21.73 -29.22 -50.01
N LEU A 271 22.37 -30.00 -49.13
CA LEU A 271 22.63 -31.41 -49.37
C LEU A 271 21.35 -32.26 -49.43
N THR A 272 20.39 -32.04 -48.51
CA THR A 272 19.12 -32.80 -48.51
C THR A 272 18.25 -32.45 -49.72
N GLN A 273 18.23 -31.18 -50.15
CA GLN A 273 17.60 -30.77 -51.40
C GLN A 273 18.24 -31.47 -52.61
N CYS A 274 19.58 -31.41 -52.74
CA CYS A 274 20.28 -32.08 -53.85
C CYS A 274 20.06 -33.60 -53.86
N GLN A 275 19.97 -34.24 -52.70
CA GLN A 275 19.65 -35.67 -52.58
C GLN A 275 18.21 -35.97 -53.00
N HIS A 276 17.26 -35.11 -52.64
CA HIS A 276 15.86 -35.26 -53.06
C HIS A 276 15.70 -35.11 -54.58
N ASP A 277 16.30 -34.07 -55.16
CA ASP A 277 16.28 -33.82 -56.60
C ASP A 277 16.95 -34.97 -57.37
N TYR A 278 18.11 -35.45 -56.90
CA TYR A 278 18.76 -36.63 -57.46
C TYR A 278 17.84 -37.86 -57.42
N GLN A 279 17.17 -38.11 -56.29
CA GLN A 279 16.23 -39.22 -56.17
C GLN A 279 15.05 -39.07 -57.14
N GLN A 280 14.44 -37.88 -57.27
CA GLN A 280 13.37 -37.66 -58.25
C GLN A 280 13.83 -37.95 -59.68
N ARG A 281 14.95 -37.35 -60.11
CA ARG A 281 15.50 -37.56 -61.46
C ARG A 281 15.91 -39.02 -61.72
N HIS A 282 16.44 -39.71 -60.72
CA HIS A 282 16.73 -41.14 -60.82
C HIS A 282 15.46 -41.98 -61.03
N HIS A 283 14.36 -41.67 -60.32
CA HIS A 283 13.08 -42.35 -60.55
C HIS A 283 12.51 -42.08 -61.95
N GLU A 284 12.60 -40.84 -62.46
CA GLU A 284 12.22 -40.51 -63.84
C GLU A 284 13.04 -41.30 -64.86
N VAL A 285 14.37 -41.37 -64.70
CA VAL A 285 15.25 -42.15 -65.59
C VAL A 285 14.89 -43.64 -65.58
N VAL A 286 14.69 -44.24 -64.39
CA VAL A 286 14.29 -45.64 -64.27
C VAL A 286 12.90 -45.90 -64.85
N HIS A 287 11.96 -44.94 -64.75
CA HIS A 287 10.66 -45.02 -65.40
C HIS A 287 10.80 -45.05 -66.92
N TRP A 288 11.53 -44.09 -67.51
CA TRP A 288 11.70 -44.04 -68.97
C TRP A 288 12.51 -45.22 -69.53
N GLN A 289 13.50 -45.74 -68.81
CA GLN A 289 14.20 -46.96 -69.19
C GLN A 289 13.26 -48.18 -69.28
N ARG A 290 12.27 -48.29 -68.38
CA ARG A 290 11.27 -49.35 -68.41
C ARG A 290 10.29 -49.20 -69.58
N GLU A 291 9.83 -47.99 -69.85
CA GLU A 291 8.92 -47.74 -70.99
C GLU A 291 9.64 -47.94 -72.34
N ILE A 292 10.91 -47.54 -72.47
CA ILE A 292 11.72 -47.85 -73.66
C ILE A 292 11.84 -49.37 -73.83
N ALA A 293 12.27 -50.11 -72.81
CA ALA A 293 12.41 -51.57 -72.89
C ALA A 293 11.06 -52.28 -73.20
N ARG A 294 9.94 -51.73 -72.72
CA ARG A 294 8.59 -52.22 -73.05
C ARG A 294 8.23 -51.97 -74.52
N LEU A 295 8.54 -50.78 -75.03
CA LEU A 295 8.32 -50.43 -76.44
C LEU A 295 9.22 -51.27 -77.36
N ASP A 296 10.49 -51.48 -77.02
CA ASP A 296 11.42 -52.33 -77.78
C ASP A 296 10.88 -53.77 -77.92
N VAL A 297 10.38 -54.37 -76.84
CA VAL A 297 9.73 -55.69 -76.87
C VAL A 297 8.46 -55.67 -77.74
N SER A 298 7.66 -54.62 -77.66
CA SER A 298 6.46 -54.47 -78.51
C SER A 298 6.81 -54.31 -79.99
N ILE A 299 7.88 -53.58 -80.32
CA ILE A 299 8.39 -53.41 -81.69
C ILE A 299 8.88 -54.75 -82.22
N GLN A 300 9.70 -55.49 -81.46
CA GLN A 300 10.17 -56.82 -81.86
C GLN A 300 9.02 -57.82 -82.10
N GLN A 301 7.96 -57.77 -81.29
CA GLN A 301 6.76 -58.59 -81.50
C GLN A 301 6.01 -58.18 -82.78
N LEU A 302 5.87 -56.87 -83.04
CA LEU A 302 5.24 -56.36 -84.26
C LEU A 302 6.07 -56.69 -85.51
N GLU A 303 7.39 -56.53 -85.47
CA GLU A 303 8.31 -56.92 -86.56
C GLU A 303 8.23 -58.42 -86.87
N GLN A 304 8.17 -59.28 -85.84
CA GLN A 304 7.97 -60.72 -86.02
C GLN A 304 6.62 -61.02 -86.69
N THR A 305 5.51 -60.49 -86.14
CA THR A 305 4.18 -60.71 -86.74
C THR A 305 4.06 -60.17 -88.17
N LEU A 306 4.70 -59.04 -88.50
CA LEU A 306 4.79 -58.54 -89.86
C LEU A 306 5.60 -59.48 -90.75
N THR A 307 6.76 -59.97 -90.28
CA THR A 307 7.60 -60.92 -91.02
C THR A 307 6.86 -62.23 -91.35
N ASP A 308 6.01 -62.71 -90.43
CA ASP A 308 5.19 -63.90 -90.63
C ASP A 308 3.99 -63.68 -91.57
N LEU A 309 3.31 -62.53 -91.46
CA LEU A 309 2.07 -62.23 -92.19
C LEU A 309 2.29 -61.62 -93.59
N GLU A 310 3.34 -60.81 -93.77
CA GLU A 310 3.67 -60.15 -95.03
C GLU A 310 3.82 -61.12 -96.22
N PRO A 311 4.53 -62.27 -96.14
CA PRO A 311 4.61 -63.20 -97.25
C PRO A 311 3.26 -63.84 -97.60
N ALA A 312 2.41 -64.09 -96.60
CA ALA A 312 1.05 -64.60 -96.82
C ALA A 312 0.17 -63.55 -97.52
N PHE A 313 0.21 -62.30 -97.04
CA PHE A 313 -0.50 -61.16 -97.64
C PHE A 313 -0.04 -60.90 -99.08
N ARG A 314 1.27 -60.78 -99.34
CA ARG A 314 1.83 -60.61 -100.69
C ARG A 314 1.45 -61.75 -101.63
N THR A 315 1.32 -62.98 -101.13
CA THR A 315 0.89 -64.14 -101.94
C THR A 315 -0.60 -64.05 -102.30
N GLN A 316 -1.47 -63.71 -101.33
CA GLN A 316 -2.90 -63.52 -101.59
C GLN A 316 -3.17 -62.32 -102.51
N LEU A 317 -2.45 -61.21 -102.32
CA LEU A 317 -2.57 -59.99 -103.13
C LEU A 317 -2.28 -60.27 -104.62
N LYS A 318 -1.23 -61.05 -104.90
CA LYS A 318 -0.92 -61.51 -106.27
C LYS A 318 -1.93 -62.51 -106.81
N ALA A 319 -2.46 -63.41 -105.98
CA ALA A 319 -3.52 -64.33 -106.40
C ALA A 319 -4.83 -63.60 -106.77
N CYS A 320 -5.09 -62.45 -106.14
CA CYS A 320 -6.19 -61.53 -106.49
C CYS A 320 -5.88 -60.62 -107.71
N GLY A 321 -4.70 -60.72 -108.32
CA GLY A 321 -4.34 -60.00 -109.55
C GLY A 321 -3.74 -58.60 -109.36
N PHE A 322 -3.38 -58.20 -108.14
CA PHE A 322 -2.71 -56.91 -107.86
C PHE A 322 -1.18 -57.06 -107.92
N GLY A 323 -0.47 -56.00 -108.31
CA GLY A 323 0.99 -55.98 -108.41
C GLY A 323 1.67 -55.81 -107.05
N ASP A 324 1.24 -54.79 -106.31
CA ASP A 324 1.71 -54.46 -104.96
C ASP A 324 0.58 -53.91 -104.04
N GLU A 325 0.94 -53.54 -102.81
CA GLU A 325 0.00 -52.96 -101.84
C GLU A 325 -0.55 -51.59 -102.26
N ALA A 326 0.20 -50.81 -103.03
CA ALA A 326 -0.25 -49.52 -103.52
C ALA A 326 -1.32 -49.69 -104.61
N ASP A 327 -1.17 -50.65 -105.52
CA ASP A 327 -2.19 -51.06 -106.50
C ASP A 327 -3.48 -51.51 -105.79
N TYR A 328 -3.36 -52.35 -104.75
CA TYR A 328 -4.52 -52.80 -103.96
C TYR A 328 -5.21 -51.62 -103.25
N CYS A 329 -4.45 -50.75 -102.59
CA CYS A 329 -4.99 -49.58 -101.89
C CYS A 329 -5.59 -48.53 -102.86
N ALA A 330 -5.09 -48.42 -104.09
CA ALA A 330 -5.65 -47.55 -105.12
C ALA A 330 -6.94 -48.12 -105.74
N ALA A 331 -7.04 -49.44 -105.86
CA ALA A 331 -8.26 -50.13 -106.30
C ALA A 331 -9.31 -50.29 -105.19
N SER A 332 -8.89 -50.23 -103.93
CA SER A 332 -9.78 -50.31 -102.77
C SER A 332 -10.64 -49.05 -102.66
N LEU A 333 -11.96 -49.25 -102.53
CA LEU A 333 -12.89 -48.17 -102.22
C LEU A 333 -12.49 -47.54 -100.88
N LYS A 334 -12.31 -46.21 -100.85
CA LYS A 334 -12.03 -45.47 -99.62
C LYS A 334 -13.12 -45.76 -98.59
N HIS A 335 -12.79 -45.79 -97.31
CA HIS A 335 -13.75 -46.16 -96.25
C HIS A 335 -15.04 -45.31 -96.28
N GLU A 336 -14.94 -44.02 -96.62
CA GLU A 336 -16.09 -43.12 -96.85
C GLU A 336 -17.02 -43.60 -97.98
N GLN A 337 -16.45 -44.13 -99.07
CA GLN A 337 -17.19 -44.67 -100.21
C GLN A 337 -17.79 -46.05 -99.88
N GLN A 338 -17.10 -46.88 -99.10
CA GLN A 338 -17.65 -48.13 -98.58
C GLN A 338 -18.86 -47.87 -97.68
N GLN A 339 -18.73 -46.99 -96.68
CA GLN A 339 -19.83 -46.61 -95.79
C GLN A 339 -21.02 -46.02 -96.57
N ALA A 340 -20.76 -45.18 -97.59
CA ALA A 340 -21.82 -44.63 -98.43
C ALA A 340 -22.56 -45.71 -99.24
N LEU A 341 -21.86 -46.73 -99.74
CA LEU A 341 -22.45 -47.86 -100.47
C LEU A 341 -23.20 -48.81 -99.54
N GLU A 342 -22.69 -49.10 -98.33
CA GLU A 342 -23.39 -49.90 -97.32
C GLU A 342 -24.69 -49.21 -96.88
N GLN A 343 -24.67 -47.90 -96.63
CA GLN A 343 -25.88 -47.12 -96.34
C GLN A 343 -26.89 -47.13 -97.49
N GLN A 344 -26.42 -47.14 -98.75
CA GLN A 344 -27.29 -47.27 -99.92
C GLN A 344 -27.91 -48.68 -100.04
N ASP A 345 -27.14 -49.75 -99.83
CA ASP A 345 -27.66 -51.13 -99.83
C ASP A 345 -28.68 -51.33 -98.70
N GLU A 346 -28.38 -50.86 -97.48
CA GLU A 346 -29.35 -50.88 -96.38
C GLU A 346 -30.64 -50.11 -96.72
N ALA A 347 -30.53 -48.92 -97.30
CA ALA A 347 -31.70 -48.12 -97.69
C ALA A 347 -32.53 -48.81 -98.79
N LEU A 348 -31.87 -49.45 -99.76
CA LEU A 348 -32.53 -50.22 -100.82
C LEU A 348 -33.21 -51.48 -100.26
N ARG A 349 -32.56 -52.25 -99.39
CA ARG A 349 -33.16 -53.40 -98.71
C ARG A 349 -34.38 -53.02 -97.89
N ARG A 350 -34.28 -51.96 -97.06
CA ARG A 350 -35.42 -51.44 -96.29
C ARG A 350 -36.59 -51.07 -97.21
N ARG A 351 -36.31 -50.44 -98.34
CA ARG A 351 -37.33 -50.05 -99.33
C ARG A 351 -37.92 -51.23 -100.10
N GLN A 352 -37.14 -52.28 -100.38
CA GLN A 352 -37.65 -53.53 -100.93
C GLN A 352 -38.65 -54.16 -99.96
N THR A 353 -38.28 -54.33 -98.69
CA THR A 353 -39.17 -54.88 -97.66
C THR A 353 -40.45 -54.06 -97.54
N GLU A 354 -40.35 -52.72 -97.48
CA GLU A 354 -41.52 -51.84 -97.43
C GLU A 354 -42.46 -52.02 -98.64
N LEU A 355 -41.91 -52.12 -99.86
CA LEU A 355 -42.69 -52.34 -101.08
C LEU A 355 -43.32 -53.74 -101.10
N GLU A 356 -42.65 -54.76 -100.58
CA GLU A 356 -43.19 -56.11 -100.46
C GLU A 356 -44.34 -56.17 -99.45
N THR A 357 -44.21 -55.53 -98.28
CA THR A 357 -45.31 -55.39 -97.31
C THR A 357 -46.48 -54.61 -97.90
N ARG A 358 -46.25 -53.44 -98.52
CA ARG A 358 -47.31 -52.67 -99.19
C ARG A 358 -48.01 -53.47 -100.30
N ARG A 359 -47.27 -54.28 -101.07
CA ARG A 359 -47.84 -55.18 -102.09
C ARG A 359 -48.70 -56.27 -101.46
N GLN A 360 -48.30 -56.80 -100.31
CA GLN A 360 -49.07 -57.79 -99.57
C GLN A 360 -50.35 -57.18 -98.99
N ASP A 361 -50.27 -56.05 -98.27
CA ASP A 361 -51.42 -55.29 -97.79
C ASP A 361 -52.41 -54.97 -98.91
N THR A 362 -51.92 -54.57 -100.10
CA THR A 362 -52.76 -54.25 -101.25
C THR A 362 -53.44 -55.49 -101.84
N ARG A 363 -52.76 -56.65 -101.83
CA ARG A 363 -53.37 -57.94 -102.22
C ARG A 363 -54.43 -58.37 -101.22
N ASP A 364 -54.17 -58.23 -99.93
CA ASP A 364 -55.08 -58.64 -98.88
C ASP A 364 -56.32 -57.73 -98.84
N ARG A 365 -56.14 -56.41 -99.04
CA ARG A 365 -57.26 -55.47 -99.30
C ARG A 365 -58.04 -55.84 -100.57
N LEU A 366 -57.36 -56.15 -101.68
CA LEU A 366 -58.03 -56.59 -102.92
C LEU A 366 -58.82 -57.90 -102.71
N ALA A 367 -58.29 -58.83 -101.92
CA ALA A 367 -58.97 -60.06 -101.55
C ALA A 367 -60.20 -59.78 -100.67
N GLN A 368 -60.10 -58.87 -99.70
CA GLN A 368 -61.23 -58.41 -98.89
C GLN A 368 -62.32 -57.74 -99.74
N GLU A 369 -61.96 -56.81 -100.63
CA GLU A 369 -62.92 -56.15 -101.54
C GLU A 369 -63.59 -57.16 -102.49
N ARG A 370 -62.85 -58.15 -103.01
CA ARG A 370 -63.42 -59.25 -103.79
C ARG A 370 -64.37 -60.12 -102.95
N ALA A 371 -64.02 -60.41 -101.70
CA ALA A 371 -64.84 -61.21 -100.80
C ALA A 371 -66.16 -60.53 -100.39
N LYS A 372 -66.28 -59.20 -100.50
CA LYS A 372 -67.57 -58.49 -100.31
C LYS A 372 -68.63 -58.86 -101.36
N ALA A 373 -68.22 -59.42 -102.51
CA ALA A 373 -69.11 -59.94 -103.55
C ALA A 373 -70.28 -59.00 -103.92
N LEU A 374 -70.02 -57.69 -103.98
CA LEU A 374 -71.03 -56.63 -104.13
C LEU A 374 -71.91 -56.77 -105.39
N THR A 375 -71.39 -57.42 -106.43
CA THR A 375 -72.12 -57.80 -107.64
C THR A 375 -71.29 -58.82 -108.43
N GLU A 376 -71.98 -59.71 -109.15
CA GLU A 376 -71.35 -60.66 -110.08
C GLU A 376 -71.28 -60.12 -111.52
N GLN A 377 -71.88 -58.95 -111.78
CA GLN A 377 -71.88 -58.35 -113.12
C GLN A 377 -70.51 -57.74 -113.45
N PRO A 378 -69.95 -58.01 -114.65
CA PRO A 378 -68.70 -57.40 -115.07
C PRO A 378 -68.83 -55.88 -115.17
N ARG A 379 -67.73 -55.16 -114.91
CA ARG A 379 -67.68 -53.69 -114.93
C ARG A 379 -68.29 -53.11 -116.22
N GLU A 380 -68.09 -53.75 -117.36
CA GLU A 380 -68.64 -53.34 -118.66
C GLU A 380 -70.18 -53.33 -118.68
N GLN A 381 -70.86 -54.28 -118.05
CA GLN A 381 -72.32 -54.28 -117.96
C GLN A 381 -72.84 -53.18 -117.04
N ILE A 382 -72.16 -52.94 -115.91
CA ILE A 382 -72.49 -51.85 -114.98
C ILE A 382 -72.22 -50.48 -115.64
N GLN A 383 -71.12 -50.38 -116.39
CA GLN A 383 -70.74 -49.20 -117.17
C GLN A 383 -71.77 -48.95 -118.27
N GLN A 384 -72.21 -49.98 -119.02
CA GLN A 384 -73.28 -49.87 -120.02
C GLN A 384 -74.63 -49.49 -119.38
N ALA A 385 -74.98 -50.06 -118.22
CA ALA A 385 -76.19 -49.68 -117.48
C ALA A 385 -76.13 -48.23 -117.00
N PHE A 386 -74.98 -47.80 -116.46
CA PHE A 386 -74.74 -46.42 -116.05
C PHE A 386 -74.78 -45.46 -117.24
N GLU A 387 -74.12 -45.77 -118.36
CA GLU A 387 -74.11 -44.97 -119.58
C GLU A 387 -75.50 -44.90 -120.22
N ARG A 388 -76.26 -46.00 -120.18
CA ARG A 388 -77.67 -46.01 -120.58
C ARG A 388 -78.52 -45.10 -119.68
N SER A 389 -78.43 -45.23 -118.37
CA SER A 389 -79.17 -44.36 -117.44
C SER A 389 -78.71 -42.91 -117.51
N ALA A 390 -77.44 -42.64 -117.81
CA ALA A 390 -76.91 -41.29 -118.04
C ALA A 390 -77.39 -40.72 -119.38
N ALA A 391 -77.54 -41.54 -120.42
CA ALA A 391 -78.14 -41.13 -121.69
C ALA A 391 -79.66 -40.88 -121.55
N GLU A 392 -80.37 -41.74 -120.82
CA GLU A 392 -81.78 -41.55 -120.44
C GLU A 392 -81.96 -40.25 -119.63
N LEU A 393 -81.11 -40.01 -118.62
CA LEU A 393 -81.08 -38.76 -117.85
C LEU A 393 -80.82 -37.54 -118.75
N LYS A 394 -79.85 -37.62 -119.68
CA LYS A 394 -79.50 -36.53 -120.59
C LYS A 394 -80.62 -36.23 -121.59
N GLU A 395 -81.34 -37.24 -122.06
CA GLU A 395 -82.50 -37.05 -122.93
C GLU A 395 -83.68 -36.44 -122.15
N VAL A 396 -83.94 -36.89 -120.92
CA VAL A 396 -84.94 -36.27 -120.03
C VAL A 396 -84.57 -34.80 -119.75
N GLN A 397 -83.30 -34.49 -119.48
CA GLN A 397 -82.83 -33.11 -119.32
C GLN A 397 -83.01 -32.27 -120.59
N ARG A 398 -82.73 -32.84 -121.78
CA ARG A 398 -82.96 -32.17 -123.07
C ARG A 398 -84.44 -31.87 -123.31
N GLN A 399 -85.33 -32.82 -122.99
CA GLN A 399 -86.77 -32.63 -123.07
C GLN A 399 -87.27 -31.59 -122.07
N LEU A 400 -86.75 -31.60 -120.85
CA LEU A 400 -87.06 -30.63 -119.79
C LEU A 400 -86.63 -29.21 -120.21
N GLY A 401 -85.42 -29.06 -120.77
CA GLY A 401 -84.95 -27.80 -121.37
C GLY A 401 -85.85 -27.34 -122.52
N ALA A 402 -86.18 -28.21 -123.48
CA ALA A 402 -87.07 -27.86 -124.58
C ALA A 402 -88.50 -27.48 -124.13
N LEU A 403 -88.98 -28.03 -123.00
CA LEU A 403 -90.24 -27.63 -122.37
C LEU A 403 -90.11 -26.28 -121.65
N GLN A 404 -88.98 -26.00 -120.98
CA GLN A 404 -88.68 -24.70 -120.37
C GLN A 404 -88.57 -23.59 -121.44
N ASP A 405 -87.91 -23.85 -122.56
CA ASP A 405 -87.83 -22.92 -123.70
C ASP A 405 -89.22 -22.62 -124.28
N ARG A 406 -90.08 -23.64 -124.41
CA ARG A 406 -91.48 -23.45 -124.83
C ARG A 406 -92.31 -22.66 -123.81
N LEU A 407 -92.11 -22.86 -122.52
CA LEU A 407 -92.81 -22.12 -121.47
C LEU A 407 -92.33 -20.66 -121.38
N THR A 408 -91.04 -20.40 -121.52
CA THR A 408 -90.48 -19.04 -121.52
C THR A 408 -90.88 -18.28 -122.78
N GLU A 409 -90.86 -18.91 -123.97
CA GLU A 409 -91.38 -18.28 -125.19
C GLU A 409 -92.89 -18.02 -125.11
N ASN A 410 -93.69 -18.93 -124.54
CA ASN A 410 -95.12 -18.69 -124.30
C ASN A 410 -95.33 -17.48 -123.35
N SER A 411 -94.59 -17.43 -122.24
CA SER A 411 -94.63 -16.29 -121.31
C SER A 411 -94.21 -14.97 -121.98
N ARG A 412 -93.20 -15.01 -122.87
CA ARG A 412 -92.77 -13.86 -123.68
C ARG A 412 -93.87 -13.41 -124.64
N GLN A 413 -94.52 -14.33 -125.34
CA GLN A 413 -95.64 -14.04 -126.24
C GLN A 413 -96.85 -13.49 -125.48
N GLN A 414 -97.16 -14.00 -124.28
CA GLN A 414 -98.21 -13.45 -123.42
C GLN A 414 -97.90 -12.02 -122.97
N ALA A 415 -96.65 -11.73 -122.57
CA ALA A 415 -96.23 -10.37 -122.23
C ALA A 415 -96.36 -9.41 -123.43
N LEU A 416 -95.90 -9.83 -124.61
CA LEU A 416 -96.00 -9.07 -125.87
C LEU A 416 -97.47 -8.87 -126.31
N GLN A 417 -98.34 -9.86 -126.07
CA GLN A 417 -99.78 -9.74 -126.29
C GLN A 417 -100.42 -8.77 -125.30
N HIS A 418 -100.01 -8.77 -124.03
CA HIS A 418 -100.50 -7.84 -123.02
C HIS A 418 -100.08 -6.40 -123.33
N GLU A 419 -98.83 -6.16 -123.72
CA GLU A 419 -98.33 -4.86 -124.18
C GLU A 419 -99.11 -4.37 -125.41
N ARG A 420 -99.34 -5.22 -126.41
CA ARG A 420 -100.18 -4.90 -127.57
C ARG A 420 -101.62 -4.57 -127.18
N LEU A 421 -102.20 -5.24 -126.19
CA LEU A 421 -103.54 -4.94 -125.69
C LEU A 421 -103.59 -3.61 -124.93
N GLN A 422 -102.55 -3.26 -124.16
CA GLN A 422 -102.42 -1.94 -123.53
C GLN A 422 -102.27 -0.83 -124.58
N ALA A 423 -101.42 -1.02 -125.59
CA ALA A 423 -101.27 -0.09 -126.71
C ALA A 423 -102.60 0.09 -127.48
N LEU A 424 -103.32 -1.01 -127.75
CA LEU A 424 -104.65 -0.97 -128.36
C LEU A 424 -105.66 -0.21 -127.49
N ALA A 425 -105.63 -0.37 -126.18
CA ALA A 425 -106.52 0.35 -125.25
C ALA A 425 -106.22 1.86 -125.21
N ALA A 426 -104.94 2.25 -125.14
CA ALA A 426 -104.53 3.64 -125.22
C ALA A 426 -104.92 4.28 -126.58
N GLN A 427 -104.71 3.54 -127.68
CA GLN A 427 -105.07 4.01 -129.01
C GLN A 427 -106.59 4.06 -129.24
N ARG A 428 -107.37 3.21 -128.54
CA ARG A 428 -108.84 3.35 -128.46
C ARG A 428 -109.26 4.60 -127.70
N GLN A 429 -108.63 4.95 -126.57
CA GLN A 429 -108.91 6.21 -125.86
C GLN A 429 -108.61 7.44 -126.73
N GLU A 430 -107.48 7.44 -127.45
CA GLU A 430 -107.19 8.48 -128.43
C GLU A 430 -108.25 8.52 -129.54
N CYS A 431 -108.61 7.37 -130.12
CA CYS A 431 -109.64 7.30 -131.16
C CYS A 431 -111.03 7.75 -130.67
N GLU A 432 -111.40 7.45 -129.43
CA GLU A 432 -112.63 7.95 -128.79
C GLU A 432 -112.59 9.47 -128.61
N ARG A 433 -111.45 10.04 -128.18
CA ARG A 433 -111.26 11.50 -128.11
C ARG A 433 -111.43 12.16 -129.48
N TRP A 434 -110.85 11.58 -130.53
CA TRP A 434 -111.02 12.07 -131.90
C TRP A 434 -112.44 11.90 -132.43
N ASN A 435 -113.14 10.80 -132.12
CA ASN A 435 -114.54 10.59 -132.47
C ASN A 435 -115.47 11.57 -131.74
N GLN A 436 -115.23 11.91 -130.47
CA GLN A 436 -115.97 12.95 -129.75
C GLN A 436 -115.79 14.32 -130.43
N LEU A 437 -114.57 14.65 -130.86
CA LEU A 437 -114.29 15.87 -131.64
C LEU A 437 -114.99 15.86 -133.02
N GLU A 438 -115.03 14.69 -133.69
CA GLU A 438 -115.69 14.50 -134.98
C GLU A 438 -117.22 14.66 -134.88
N GLN A 439 -117.82 14.13 -133.81
CA GLN A 439 -119.24 14.32 -133.52
C GLN A 439 -119.58 15.80 -133.27
N LEU A 440 -118.75 16.51 -132.47
CA LEU A 440 -118.96 17.91 -132.12
C LEU A 440 -118.82 18.87 -133.31
N ILE A 441 -117.72 18.80 -134.06
CA ILE A 441 -117.39 19.78 -135.11
C ILE A 441 -116.73 19.20 -136.38
N GLY A 442 -116.23 17.96 -136.34
CA GLY A 442 -115.48 17.37 -137.47
C GLY A 442 -116.36 16.87 -138.62
N SER A 443 -115.83 17.03 -139.85
CA SER A 443 -116.37 16.42 -141.08
C SER A 443 -115.31 16.54 -142.19
N TYR A 444 -115.28 15.58 -143.12
CA TYR A 444 -114.26 15.49 -144.17
C TYR A 444 -114.08 16.80 -144.98
N ASP A 445 -115.16 17.36 -145.54
CA ASP A 445 -115.12 18.65 -146.27
C ASP A 445 -115.12 19.89 -145.36
N GLY A 446 -115.01 19.72 -144.04
CA GLY A 446 -115.23 20.78 -143.05
C GLY A 446 -116.67 21.32 -143.01
N LYS A 447 -117.63 20.71 -143.73
CA LYS A 447 -119.03 21.16 -143.84
C LYS A 447 -119.74 21.31 -142.50
N LYS A 448 -119.52 20.45 -141.49
CA LYS A 448 -120.12 20.62 -140.15
C LYS A 448 -119.63 21.89 -139.46
N PHE A 449 -118.32 22.05 -139.27
CA PHE A 449 -117.74 23.25 -138.67
C PHE A 449 -118.11 24.52 -139.44
N ARG A 450 -118.10 24.45 -140.78
CA ARG A 450 -118.49 25.54 -141.67
C ARG A 450 -119.97 25.92 -141.48
N ASN A 451 -120.88 24.94 -141.52
CA ASN A 451 -122.31 25.17 -141.27
C ASN A 451 -122.61 25.65 -139.84
N PHE A 452 -121.80 25.25 -138.85
CA PHE A 452 -121.93 25.76 -137.47
C PHE A 452 -121.49 27.22 -137.37
N ALA A 453 -120.30 27.56 -137.87
CA ALA A 453 -119.79 28.93 -137.91
C ALA A 453 -120.68 29.86 -138.77
N GLN A 454 -121.17 29.36 -139.91
CA GLN A 454 -122.13 30.08 -140.75
C GLN A 454 -123.51 30.16 -140.09
N GLY A 455 -123.96 29.15 -139.34
CA GLY A 455 -125.22 29.19 -138.60
C GLY A 455 -125.24 30.29 -137.52
N LEU A 456 -124.12 30.48 -136.81
CA LEU A 456 -123.87 31.63 -135.92
C LEU A 456 -123.90 32.98 -136.67
N THR A 457 -123.32 33.02 -137.87
CA THR A 457 -123.29 34.23 -138.72
C THR A 457 -124.67 34.56 -139.28
N PHE A 458 -125.45 33.53 -139.62
CA PHE A 458 -126.79 33.61 -140.19
C PHE A 458 -127.83 34.02 -139.14
N GLU A 459 -127.72 33.55 -137.89
CA GLU A 459 -128.51 34.07 -136.75
C GLU A 459 -128.35 35.59 -136.60
N LEU A 460 -127.12 36.11 -136.73
CA LEU A 460 -126.84 37.55 -136.71
C LEU A 460 -127.51 38.29 -137.88
N MET A 461 -127.57 37.65 -139.05
CA MET A 461 -128.16 38.21 -140.28
C MET A 461 -129.69 38.26 -140.20
N VAL A 462 -130.34 37.20 -139.70
CA VAL A 462 -131.80 37.14 -139.46
C VAL A 462 -132.22 38.20 -138.44
N ALA A 463 -131.46 38.40 -137.37
CA ALA A 463 -131.74 39.40 -136.33
C ALA A 463 -131.73 40.85 -136.86
N ALA A 464 -130.82 41.17 -137.79
CA ALA A 464 -130.79 42.49 -138.43
C ALA A 464 -131.96 42.71 -139.40
N ALA A 465 -132.39 41.66 -140.13
CA ALA A 465 -133.47 41.73 -141.09
C ALA A 465 -134.85 41.97 -140.44
N ASN A 466 -135.18 41.25 -139.36
CA ASN A 466 -136.43 41.46 -138.61
C ASN A 466 -136.61 42.91 -138.12
N ARG A 467 -135.51 43.58 -137.74
CA ARG A 467 -135.48 45.01 -137.35
C ARG A 467 -135.81 45.99 -138.48
N GLN A 468 -135.56 45.59 -139.73
CA GLN A 468 -135.81 46.40 -140.92
C GLN A 468 -137.21 46.13 -141.48
N LEU A 469 -137.67 44.87 -141.44
CA LEU A 469 -139.01 44.47 -141.87
C LEU A 469 -140.09 45.24 -141.12
N GLN A 470 -139.95 45.37 -139.80
CA GLN A 470 -140.81 46.16 -138.89
C GLN A 470 -141.04 47.63 -139.32
N LYS A 471 -140.18 48.21 -140.16
CA LYS A 471 -140.34 49.58 -140.68
C LYS A 471 -141.11 49.65 -142.00
N MET A 472 -141.38 48.49 -142.62
CA MET A 472 -142.19 48.34 -143.83
C MET A 472 -143.53 47.64 -143.55
N SER A 473 -143.56 46.68 -142.61
CA SER A 473 -144.75 45.98 -142.11
C SER A 473 -144.43 45.24 -140.81
N ASP A 474 -145.40 45.16 -139.91
CA ASP A 474 -145.32 44.50 -138.60
C ASP A 474 -145.95 43.09 -138.57
N ARG A 475 -146.41 42.54 -139.71
CA ARG A 475 -147.12 41.24 -139.78
C ARG A 475 -146.25 39.98 -139.62
N TYR A 476 -145.03 39.97 -140.17
CA TYR A 476 -144.23 38.74 -140.37
C TYR A 476 -142.94 38.73 -139.53
N LEU A 477 -142.54 37.54 -139.05
CA LEU A 477 -141.27 37.36 -138.34
C LEU A 477 -140.46 36.17 -138.89
N LEU A 478 -139.17 36.41 -139.15
CA LEU A 478 -138.22 35.43 -139.65
C LEU A 478 -137.53 34.67 -138.51
N ILE A 479 -137.47 33.33 -138.60
CA ILE A 479 -136.76 32.44 -137.66
C ILE A 479 -135.90 31.40 -138.41
N ARG A 480 -134.90 30.82 -137.74
CA ARG A 480 -134.03 29.79 -138.32
C ARG A 480 -134.51 28.38 -137.99
N ASP A 481 -134.35 27.46 -138.94
CA ASP A 481 -134.53 26.03 -138.68
C ASP A 481 -133.47 25.47 -137.68
N ARG A 482 -133.91 24.52 -136.84
CA ARG A 482 -133.04 23.87 -135.82
C ARG A 482 -132.25 22.68 -136.37
N ALA A 483 -132.75 22.00 -137.40
CA ALA A 483 -132.08 20.90 -138.07
C ALA A 483 -131.19 21.38 -139.24
N GLN A 484 -131.59 22.45 -139.94
CA GLN A 484 -130.85 23.03 -141.07
C GLN A 484 -130.33 24.45 -140.75
N PRO A 485 -129.07 24.63 -140.32
CA PRO A 485 -128.57 25.92 -139.79
C PRO A 485 -128.51 27.11 -140.74
N LEU A 486 -128.89 26.94 -142.01
CA LEU A 486 -128.81 27.94 -143.08
C LEU A 486 -130.19 28.21 -143.72
N GLU A 487 -131.26 27.62 -143.19
CA GLU A 487 -132.62 27.76 -143.72
C GLU A 487 -133.47 28.69 -142.86
N LEU A 488 -134.42 29.36 -143.52
CA LEU A 488 -135.21 30.47 -143.01
C LEU A 488 -136.69 30.12 -143.11
N ASN A 489 -137.33 30.06 -141.94
CA ASN A 489 -138.74 29.74 -141.77
C ASN A 489 -139.49 31.00 -141.28
N VAL A 490 -140.80 31.12 -141.55
CA VAL A 490 -141.52 32.41 -141.43
C VAL A 490 -142.83 32.27 -140.67
N ILE A 491 -142.91 32.92 -139.50
CA ILE A 491 -144.10 32.88 -138.66
C ILE A 491 -145.12 33.94 -139.12
N ASP A 492 -146.34 33.52 -139.48
CA ASP A 492 -147.50 34.42 -139.63
C ASP A 492 -148.31 34.50 -138.31
N GLN A 493 -148.31 35.67 -137.69
CA GLN A 493 -148.90 35.88 -136.36
C GLN A 493 -150.43 35.93 -136.37
N TYR A 494 -151.07 36.23 -137.51
CA TYR A 494 -152.53 36.39 -137.59
C TYR A 494 -153.24 35.07 -137.97
N GLN A 495 -152.50 33.97 -138.15
CA GLN A 495 -153.02 32.60 -138.30
C GLN A 495 -152.28 31.59 -137.40
N GLY A 496 -152.21 31.86 -136.09
CA GLY A 496 -151.81 30.84 -135.09
C GLY A 496 -150.33 30.42 -135.09
N GLY A 497 -149.50 31.01 -135.96
CA GLY A 497 -148.05 30.77 -135.98
C GLY A 497 -147.60 29.52 -136.72
N GLU A 498 -148.20 29.19 -137.88
CA GLU A 498 -147.55 28.32 -138.87
C GLU A 498 -146.21 28.93 -139.35
N VAL A 499 -145.32 28.06 -139.83
CA VAL A 499 -143.86 28.24 -139.97
C VAL A 499 -143.40 28.07 -141.42
#